data_AF-A0A3P7PWH1-F1
#
_entry.id   AF-A0A3P7PWH1-F1
#
_cell.length_a   1.000
_cell.length_b   1.000
_cell.length_c   1.000
_cell.angle_alpha   90.00
_cell.angle_beta   90.00
_cell.angle_gamma   90.00
#
_symmetry.space_group_name_H-M   'P 1'
#
loop_
_entity.id
_entity.type
_entity.pdbx_description
1 polymer ?
#
loop_
_entity_poly.entity_id
_entity_poly.type
_entity_poly.pdbx_seq_one_letter_code
_entity_poly.pdbx_strand_id
1 'polypeptide(L)'
;MSEEKKDVILDNLTVKLEKGIKSLATIKSLAIGLFVLFVLGCAILTYMQFATFEQFQKGETASAFLEKDKENWVYEEHGLDILIPEDVIAHELSILIAKDVEDTAYKLENLYYDGKEQALKVNLTFSGFYLPLVYYMEFFEEEGMLRITYDQVGIGRHELKVIGPLKFLMNRGRVSQLLDKLSIDLTQYGKASGLDLMSATPVDQDLKLNFTVNEEQIQAIIEQMRGAINKELLPIYSASSSPLAAEAVELLEQIYPLSADQMKRMVQDVTGGRELVRHLLVLTNETMTNQIVLELRKQGFDLDREQIALDRKALEGQIIDEYAIEIFEGLEAYFADKIVAYNNGRPFDLVNMKTISVQDIVKNNNIMIEESILERMNFVLVDGFSIAYEVDPSTYYIKSLDGFEVLSKEDYDLLPGSGPYVEPKLVADDKMWQEVETILMEKFEVDRVFIRYMKTDGTSIFTIASPVNNPQIYLSFAMMKDETIHILEDNVQSIEALLEAHPDFNIETATREIETVQLKKLSEEIQTYILEDMYQQGKLNHPSNYTIEYSSFDGKYISFLVSNGEEYVYKVEDTSFGTYLATVYDKEKAIRNWSDLPKIILLQDKP
;
A
#
# COMPACT_ATOMS: atom_id res chain seq x y z
N MET A 1 10.74 132.24 -21.44
CA MET A 1 10.98 130.80 -21.26
C MET A 1 11.87 130.39 -22.43
N SER A 2 13.13 130.01 -22.19
CA SER A 2 14.11 129.68 -23.25
C SER A 2 13.72 128.37 -23.96
N GLU A 3 14.11 128.20 -25.22
CA GLU A 3 13.91 126.97 -26.01
C GLU A 3 14.40 125.72 -25.26
N GLU A 4 15.49 125.87 -24.50
CA GLU A 4 16.07 124.85 -23.62
C GLU A 4 15.09 124.28 -22.57
N LYS A 5 14.12 125.07 -22.09
CA LYS A 5 13.11 124.58 -21.12
C LYS A 5 11.98 123.80 -21.77
N LYS A 6 11.74 123.93 -23.08
CA LYS A 6 10.73 123.14 -23.80
C LYS A 6 11.25 121.74 -24.11
N ASP A 7 12.51 121.62 -24.53
CA ASP A 7 13.11 120.34 -24.88
C ASP A 7 13.25 119.42 -23.66
N VAL A 8 13.61 119.96 -22.49
CA VAL A 8 13.69 119.17 -21.24
C VAL A 8 12.33 118.62 -20.78
N ILE A 9 11.23 119.31 -21.08
CA ILE A 9 9.88 118.84 -20.73
C ILE A 9 9.42 117.78 -21.74
N LEU A 10 9.71 117.96 -23.02
CA LEU A 10 9.38 116.98 -24.06
C LEU A 10 10.16 115.67 -23.86
N ASP A 11 11.46 115.74 -23.56
CA ASP A 11 12.28 114.56 -23.28
C ASP A 11 11.79 113.80 -22.04
N ASN A 12 11.42 114.51 -20.98
CA ASN A 12 10.88 113.85 -19.78
C ASN A 12 9.51 113.19 -20.01
N LEU A 13 8.67 113.74 -20.88
CA LEU A 13 7.40 113.13 -21.27
C LEU A 13 7.61 111.90 -22.16
N THR A 14 8.54 111.97 -23.12
CA THR A 14 8.87 110.87 -24.03
C THR A 14 9.49 109.69 -23.27
N VAL A 15 10.41 109.96 -22.33
CA VAL A 15 11.03 108.93 -21.47
C VAL A 15 10.02 108.28 -20.52
N LYS A 16 9.04 109.04 -19.99
CA LYS A 16 7.97 108.46 -19.16
C LYS A 16 7.00 107.61 -19.97
N LEU A 17 6.65 108.01 -21.20
CA LEU A 17 5.80 107.24 -22.11
C LEU A 17 6.48 105.95 -22.58
N GLU A 18 7.76 106.01 -22.95
CA GLU A 18 8.53 104.81 -23.31
C GLU A 18 8.66 103.82 -22.14
N LYS A 19 8.87 104.31 -20.90
CA LYS A 19 8.88 103.46 -19.71
C LYS A 19 7.52 102.81 -19.43
N GLY A 20 6.42 103.53 -19.64
CA GLY A 20 5.06 103.00 -19.48
C GLY A 20 4.67 101.96 -20.54
N ILE A 21 5.07 102.17 -21.79
CA ILE A 21 4.82 101.22 -22.89
C ILE A 21 5.69 99.96 -22.73
N LYS A 22 6.95 100.11 -22.32
CA LYS A 22 7.83 98.97 -22.02
C LYS A 22 7.30 98.14 -20.84
N SER A 23 6.81 98.75 -19.75
CA SER A 23 6.25 97.98 -18.62
C SER A 23 4.97 97.22 -18.98
N LEU A 24 4.08 97.81 -19.79
CA LEU A 24 2.87 97.16 -20.30
C LEU A 24 3.17 96.00 -21.26
N ALA A 25 4.21 96.12 -22.09
CA ALA A 25 4.66 95.04 -22.96
C ALA A 25 5.24 93.86 -22.15
N THR A 26 6.04 94.14 -21.12
CA THR A 26 6.60 93.09 -20.23
C THR A 26 5.51 92.38 -19.42
N ILE A 27 4.49 93.11 -18.95
CA ILE A 27 3.34 92.53 -18.24
C ILE A 27 2.49 91.66 -19.18
N LYS A 28 2.25 92.10 -20.42
CA LYS A 28 1.55 91.30 -21.43
C LYS A 28 2.33 90.05 -21.81
N SER A 29 3.65 90.15 -22.02
CA SER A 29 4.46 88.96 -22.32
C SER A 29 4.53 87.99 -21.14
N LEU A 30 4.57 88.49 -19.90
CA LEU A 30 4.52 87.66 -18.70
C LEU A 30 3.14 86.97 -18.57
N ALA A 31 2.05 87.69 -18.82
CA ALA A 31 0.69 87.14 -18.77
C ALA A 31 0.44 86.12 -19.88
N ILE A 32 0.93 86.36 -21.11
CA ILE A 32 0.88 85.40 -22.21
C ILE A 32 1.74 84.17 -21.88
N GLY A 33 2.94 84.36 -21.33
CA GLY A 33 3.79 83.26 -20.88
C GLY A 33 3.14 82.40 -19.79
N LEU A 34 2.52 83.05 -18.79
CA LEU A 34 1.75 82.38 -17.74
C LEU A 34 0.51 81.67 -18.30
N PHE A 35 -0.18 82.27 -19.27
CA PHE A 35 -1.34 81.65 -19.91
C PHE A 35 -0.95 80.44 -20.76
N VAL A 36 0.15 80.51 -21.52
CA VAL A 36 0.69 79.36 -22.26
C VAL A 36 1.09 78.25 -21.29
N LEU A 37 1.75 78.57 -20.17
CA LEU A 37 2.08 77.60 -19.13
C LEU A 37 0.82 77.00 -18.48
N PHE A 38 -0.22 77.80 -18.26
CA PHE A 38 -1.50 77.35 -17.73
C PHE A 38 -2.20 76.38 -18.69
N VAL A 39 -2.30 76.73 -19.99
CA VAL A 39 -2.88 75.88 -21.02
C VAL A 39 -2.08 74.59 -21.19
N LEU A 40 -0.75 74.67 -21.18
CA LEU A 40 0.13 73.50 -21.23
C LEU A 40 -0.07 72.60 -20.00
N GLY A 41 -0.22 73.20 -18.82
CA GLY A 41 -0.53 72.50 -17.57
C GLY A 41 -1.89 71.80 -17.63
N CYS A 42 -2.94 72.48 -18.10
CA CYS A 42 -4.25 71.88 -18.33
C CYS A 42 -4.18 70.75 -19.36
N ALA A 43 -3.46 70.91 -20.47
CA ALA A 43 -3.32 69.88 -21.49
C ALA A 43 -2.59 68.64 -20.97
N ILE A 44 -1.55 68.80 -20.13
CA ILE A 44 -0.85 67.69 -19.45
C ILE A 44 -1.79 66.97 -18.48
N LEU A 45 -2.56 67.73 -17.68
CA LEU A 45 -3.53 67.15 -16.73
C LEU A 45 -4.65 66.40 -17.45
N THR A 46 -5.16 66.95 -18.55
CA THR A 46 -6.17 66.29 -19.39
C THR A 46 -5.59 65.03 -20.05
N TYR A 47 -4.36 65.09 -20.57
CA TYR A 47 -3.68 63.91 -21.13
C TYR A 47 -3.54 62.79 -20.09
N MET A 48 -3.14 63.12 -18.86
CA MET A 48 -3.03 62.15 -17.76
C MET A 48 -4.37 61.52 -17.38
N GLN A 49 -5.49 62.25 -17.45
CA GLN A 49 -6.84 61.72 -17.18
C GLN A 49 -7.36 60.78 -18.27
N PHE A 50 -6.99 60.99 -19.53
CA PHE A 50 -7.47 60.17 -20.67
C PHE A 50 -6.53 59.05 -21.09
N ALA A 51 -5.30 59.00 -20.56
CA ALA A 51 -4.28 58.00 -20.88
C ALA A 51 -4.11 56.92 -19.79
N THR A 52 -5.16 56.63 -19.02
CA THR A 52 -5.14 55.58 -17.98
C THR A 52 -5.02 54.18 -18.58
N PHE A 53 -4.37 53.27 -17.87
CA PHE A 53 -4.35 51.84 -18.21
C PHE A 53 -5.71 51.20 -17.91
N GLU A 54 -6.18 50.33 -18.80
CA GLU A 54 -7.42 49.55 -18.63
C GLU A 54 -7.22 48.45 -17.56
N GLN A 55 -8.30 48.08 -16.89
CA GLN A 55 -8.29 47.17 -15.74
C GLN A 55 -8.32 45.71 -16.19
N PHE A 56 -7.29 44.92 -15.84
CA PHE A 56 -7.24 43.44 -15.91
C PHE A 56 -6.19 42.98 -14.88
N GLN A 57 -6.27 41.87 -14.15
CA GLN A 57 -7.27 40.82 -13.92
C GLN A 57 -7.07 40.34 -12.47
N LYS A 58 -8.08 39.75 -11.81
CA LYS A 58 -7.83 38.98 -10.59
C LYS A 58 -7.10 37.69 -11.02
N GLY A 59 -5.78 37.65 -10.82
CA GLY A 59 -5.01 36.41 -10.91
C GLY A 59 -5.17 35.54 -9.67
N GLU A 60 -4.51 34.38 -9.68
CA GLU A 60 -4.34 33.52 -8.51
C GLU A 60 -3.00 33.81 -7.81
N THR A 61 -2.87 33.37 -6.55
CA THR A 61 -1.59 33.51 -5.82
C THR A 61 -0.56 32.53 -6.36
N ALA A 62 0.73 32.84 -6.20
CA ALA A 62 1.83 31.96 -6.60
C ALA A 62 1.67 30.53 -6.05
N SER A 63 1.23 30.42 -4.79
CA SER A 63 0.99 29.14 -4.12
C SER A 63 -0.18 28.35 -4.71
N ALA A 64 -1.27 29.01 -5.12
CA ALA A 64 -2.40 28.35 -5.75
C ALA A 64 -2.06 27.89 -7.18
N PHE A 65 -1.33 28.72 -7.93
CA PHE A 65 -0.81 28.38 -9.25
C PHE A 65 0.10 27.14 -9.18
N LEU A 66 1.10 27.13 -8.29
CA LEU A 66 2.06 26.04 -8.19
C LEU A 66 1.40 24.71 -7.82
N GLU A 67 0.45 24.70 -6.87
CA GLU A 67 -0.28 23.46 -6.52
C GLU A 67 -1.04 22.87 -7.70
N LYS A 68 -1.61 23.71 -8.56
CA LYS A 68 -2.31 23.27 -9.77
C LYS A 68 -1.35 22.86 -10.89
N ASP A 69 -0.23 23.56 -11.03
CA ASP A 69 0.71 23.35 -12.12
C ASP A 69 1.63 22.15 -11.91
N LYS A 70 1.82 21.70 -10.65
CA LYS A 70 2.61 20.52 -10.29
C LYS A 70 2.33 19.27 -11.13
N GLU A 71 1.08 19.04 -11.51
CA GLU A 71 0.68 17.88 -12.32
C GLU A 71 1.23 17.93 -13.77
N ASN A 72 1.64 19.11 -14.24
CA ASN A 72 2.15 19.34 -15.60
C ASN A 72 3.68 19.43 -15.65
N TRP A 73 4.37 19.24 -14.52
CA TRP A 73 5.81 19.38 -14.46
C TRP A 73 6.51 18.28 -15.24
N VAL A 74 7.26 18.69 -16.26
CA VAL A 74 8.13 17.81 -17.03
C VAL A 74 9.56 18.17 -16.69
N TYR A 75 10.24 17.28 -15.98
CA TYR A 75 11.64 17.45 -15.67
C TYR A 75 12.49 17.11 -16.91
N GLU A 76 13.37 18.02 -17.29
CA GLU A 76 14.47 17.76 -18.24
C GLU A 76 15.71 17.31 -17.46
N GLU A 77 16.70 16.65 -18.09
CA GLU A 77 17.79 15.84 -17.47
C GLU A 77 18.32 16.22 -16.06
N HIS A 78 18.31 17.50 -15.67
CA HIS A 78 18.75 17.97 -14.35
C HIS A 78 17.84 19.05 -13.71
N GLY A 79 16.66 19.33 -14.27
CA GLY A 79 15.89 20.50 -13.88
C GLY A 79 14.45 20.52 -14.35
N LEU A 80 13.78 21.62 -14.04
CA LEU A 80 12.38 21.87 -14.34
C LEU A 80 12.22 23.29 -14.86
N ASP A 81 11.52 23.42 -15.97
CA ASP A 81 11.09 24.71 -16.48
C ASP A 81 9.63 24.96 -16.11
N ILE A 82 9.36 26.07 -15.42
CA ILE A 82 8.01 26.50 -15.07
C ILE A 82 7.72 27.82 -15.77
N LEU A 83 6.59 27.88 -16.49
CA LEU A 83 6.11 29.12 -17.10
C LEU A 83 5.14 29.80 -16.13
N ILE A 84 5.55 30.94 -15.56
CA ILE A 84 4.70 31.73 -14.66
C ILE A 84 3.91 32.75 -15.49
N PRO A 85 2.57 32.67 -15.52
CA PRO A 85 1.74 33.60 -16.26
C PRO A 85 1.85 35.05 -15.77
N GLU A 86 1.64 36.02 -16.67
CA GLU A 86 1.68 37.45 -16.33
C GLU A 86 0.68 37.85 -15.23
N ASP A 87 -0.48 37.20 -15.16
CA ASP A 87 -1.54 37.51 -14.19
C ASP A 87 -1.20 37.04 -12.78
N VAL A 88 -0.42 35.96 -12.64
CA VAL A 88 0.13 35.49 -11.35
C VAL A 88 1.17 36.49 -10.83
N ILE A 89 2.11 36.92 -11.69
CA ILE A 89 3.10 37.96 -11.34
C ILE A 89 2.41 39.28 -10.97
N ALA A 90 1.43 39.71 -11.77
CA ALA A 90 0.65 40.91 -11.50
C ALA A 90 -0.12 40.82 -10.17
N HIS A 91 -0.67 39.65 -9.84
CA HIS A 91 -1.37 39.43 -8.58
C HIS A 91 -0.44 39.55 -7.37
N GLU A 92 0.72 38.90 -7.40
CA GLU A 92 1.74 38.99 -6.33
C GLU A 92 2.22 40.44 -6.13
N LEU A 93 2.48 41.16 -7.22
CA LEU A 93 2.82 42.59 -7.16
C LEU A 93 1.70 43.41 -6.53
N SER A 94 0.44 43.12 -6.86
CA SER A 94 -0.72 43.83 -6.31
C SER A 94 -0.85 43.65 -4.79
N ILE A 95 -0.51 42.46 -4.25
CA ILE A 95 -0.52 42.18 -2.82
C ILE A 95 0.59 42.98 -2.11
N LEU A 96 1.81 42.93 -2.63
CA LEU A 96 2.95 43.66 -2.06
C LEU A 96 2.68 45.17 -2.03
N ILE A 97 2.11 45.68 -3.12
CA ILE A 97 1.74 47.07 -3.27
C ILE A 97 0.62 47.50 -2.33
N ALA A 98 -0.44 46.70 -2.19
CA ALA A 98 -1.55 47.01 -1.29
C ALA A 98 -1.07 47.15 0.16
N LYS A 99 -0.16 46.27 0.59
CA LYS A 99 0.45 46.28 1.93
C LYS A 99 1.25 47.57 2.21
N ASP A 100 1.98 48.08 1.22
CA ASP A 100 2.78 49.30 1.38
C ASP A 100 1.96 50.61 1.29
N VAL A 101 0.75 50.54 0.72
CA VAL A 101 -0.10 51.72 0.43
C VAL A 101 -1.12 52.00 1.54
N GLU A 102 -1.47 51.01 2.37
CA GLU A 102 -2.41 51.14 3.51
C GLU A 102 -2.05 52.29 4.47
N ASP A 103 -0.78 52.69 4.53
CA ASP A 103 -0.28 53.79 5.38
C ASP A 103 -0.18 55.15 4.67
N THR A 104 -0.71 55.31 3.45
CA THR A 104 -0.51 56.51 2.63
C THR A 104 -1.80 57.14 2.07
N ALA A 105 -1.70 58.39 1.62
CA ALA A 105 -2.81 59.13 0.98
C ALA A 105 -2.99 58.80 -0.52
N TYR A 106 -2.32 57.76 -1.02
CA TYR A 106 -2.36 57.34 -2.41
C TYR A 106 -3.38 56.22 -2.60
N LYS A 107 -4.08 56.22 -3.73
CA LYS A 107 -4.94 55.10 -4.14
C LYS A 107 -4.42 54.54 -5.46
N LEU A 108 -4.10 53.26 -5.50
CA LEU A 108 -3.66 52.59 -6.71
C LEU A 108 -4.84 51.90 -7.38
N GLU A 109 -4.91 52.03 -8.70
CA GLU A 109 -5.96 51.48 -9.53
C GLU A 109 -5.32 50.87 -10.79
N ASN A 110 -5.86 49.74 -11.26
CA ASN A 110 -5.46 49.07 -12.51
C ASN A 110 -3.94 48.83 -12.63
N LEU A 111 -3.48 47.77 -11.97
CA LEU A 111 -2.11 47.27 -12.07
C LEU A 111 -2.06 46.15 -13.12
N TYR A 112 -1.08 46.22 -14.01
CA TYR A 112 -0.82 45.22 -15.05
C TYR A 112 0.68 44.99 -15.19
N TYR A 113 1.10 43.72 -15.27
CA TYR A 113 2.47 43.35 -15.60
C TYR A 113 2.53 42.91 -17.06
N ASP A 114 3.34 43.60 -17.86
CA ASP A 114 3.65 43.25 -19.24
C ASP A 114 4.89 42.37 -19.25
N GLY A 115 4.72 41.05 -19.36
CA GLY A 115 5.86 40.12 -19.33
C GLY A 115 6.81 40.26 -20.51
N LYS A 116 6.32 40.75 -21.65
CA LYS A 116 7.12 40.95 -22.87
C LYS A 116 8.07 42.14 -22.74
N GLU A 117 7.57 43.24 -22.18
CA GLU A 117 8.35 44.46 -21.96
C GLU A 117 9.01 44.48 -20.57
N GLN A 118 8.76 43.45 -19.74
CA GLN A 118 9.08 43.39 -18.32
C GLN A 118 8.67 44.69 -17.60
N ALA A 119 7.45 45.15 -17.87
CA ALA A 119 7.00 46.47 -17.46
C ALA A 119 5.74 46.39 -16.58
N LEU A 120 5.83 46.97 -15.39
CA LEU A 120 4.71 47.17 -14.49
C LEU A 120 4.00 48.50 -14.80
N LYS A 121 2.76 48.41 -15.27
CA LYS A 121 1.89 49.54 -15.65
C LYS A 121 0.86 49.76 -14.54
N VAL A 122 0.85 50.96 -13.94
CA VAL A 122 0.03 51.28 -12.75
C VAL A 122 -0.64 52.64 -12.90
N ASN A 123 -1.94 52.76 -12.59
CA ASN A 123 -2.55 54.08 -12.39
C ASN A 123 -2.53 54.46 -10.90
N LEU A 124 -1.88 55.57 -10.59
CA LEU A 124 -1.84 56.13 -9.24
C LEU A 124 -2.77 57.34 -9.13
N THR A 125 -3.61 57.37 -8.10
CA THR A 125 -4.48 58.49 -7.78
C THR A 125 -4.01 59.21 -6.53
N PHE A 126 -3.76 60.51 -6.63
CA PHE A 126 -3.44 61.37 -5.50
C PHE A 126 -4.33 62.61 -5.51
N SER A 127 -5.12 62.82 -4.44
CA SER A 127 -5.99 64.00 -4.32
C SER A 127 -6.89 64.25 -5.55
N GLY A 128 -7.35 63.19 -6.22
CA GLY A 128 -8.19 63.25 -7.43
C GLY A 128 -7.45 63.37 -8.77
N PHE A 129 -6.11 63.39 -8.77
CA PHE A 129 -5.29 63.37 -9.98
C PHE A 129 -4.83 61.95 -10.32
N TYR A 130 -5.08 61.52 -11.56
CA TYR A 130 -4.65 60.23 -12.11
C TYR A 130 -3.26 60.34 -12.73
N LEU A 131 -2.37 59.41 -12.39
CA LEU A 131 -1.00 59.34 -12.89
C LEU A 131 -0.75 57.93 -13.44
N PRO A 132 -0.83 57.72 -14.77
CA PRO A 132 -0.45 56.45 -15.40
C PRO A 132 1.08 56.35 -15.47
N LEU A 133 1.64 55.39 -14.74
CA LEU A 133 3.08 55.15 -14.62
C LEU A 133 3.46 53.80 -15.21
N VAL A 134 4.61 53.78 -15.90
CA VAL A 134 5.27 52.55 -16.37
C VAL A 134 6.61 52.43 -15.64
N TYR A 135 6.80 51.30 -14.99
CA TYR A 135 8.01 50.89 -14.28
C TYR A 135 8.61 49.68 -15.00
N TYR A 136 9.90 49.69 -15.27
CA TYR A 136 10.56 48.50 -15.82
C TYR A 136 11.10 47.63 -14.69
N MET A 137 11.06 46.32 -14.89
CA MET A 137 11.54 45.31 -13.96
C MET A 137 12.76 44.62 -14.56
N GLU A 138 13.74 44.33 -13.71
CA GLU A 138 14.95 43.61 -14.07
C GLU A 138 15.11 42.39 -13.16
N PHE A 139 15.60 41.29 -13.73
CA PHE A 139 15.90 40.09 -12.97
C PHE A 139 17.34 40.14 -12.45
N PHE A 140 17.47 39.92 -11.14
CA PHE A 140 18.76 39.86 -10.45
C PHE A 140 19.07 38.40 -10.15
N GLU A 141 19.78 37.74 -11.08
CA GLU A 141 20.08 36.30 -11.05
C GLU A 141 20.69 35.85 -9.71
N GLU A 142 21.74 36.54 -9.24
CA GLU A 142 22.44 36.19 -7.99
C GLU A 142 21.56 36.25 -6.74
N GLU A 143 20.48 37.03 -6.77
CA GLU A 143 19.57 37.21 -5.65
C GLU A 143 18.26 36.42 -5.82
N GLY A 144 18.00 35.90 -7.03
CA GLY A 144 16.72 35.28 -7.37
C GLY A 144 15.54 36.23 -7.27
N MET A 145 15.74 37.53 -7.49
CA MET A 145 14.72 38.56 -7.30
C MET A 145 14.34 39.24 -8.61
N LEU A 146 13.04 39.46 -8.83
CA LEU A 146 12.54 40.39 -9.86
C LEU A 146 12.27 41.75 -9.21
N ARG A 147 12.98 42.81 -9.61
CA ARG A 147 12.90 44.14 -8.98
C ARG A 147 12.54 45.24 -9.95
N ILE A 148 11.86 46.27 -9.46
CA ILE A 148 11.64 47.51 -10.22
C ILE A 148 12.93 48.32 -10.28
N THR A 149 13.30 48.81 -11.47
CA THR A 149 14.42 49.73 -11.66
C THR A 149 13.92 51.15 -12.00
N TYR A 150 14.30 52.12 -11.17
CA TYR A 150 13.75 53.48 -11.22
C TYR A 150 14.35 54.38 -12.32
N ASP A 151 15.40 53.91 -13.00
CA ASP A 151 16.12 54.74 -13.97
C ASP A 151 15.31 55.02 -15.26
N GLN A 152 14.23 54.29 -15.49
CA GLN A 152 13.31 54.45 -16.62
C GLN A 152 11.86 54.49 -16.12
N VAL A 153 11.30 55.69 -15.90
CA VAL A 153 9.86 55.86 -15.65
C VAL A 153 9.21 56.50 -16.87
N GLY A 154 8.20 55.83 -17.43
CA GLY A 154 7.35 56.37 -18.50
C GLY A 154 6.03 56.92 -17.94
N ILE A 155 5.48 57.96 -18.58
CA ILE A 155 4.13 58.48 -18.24
C ILE A 155 3.15 58.25 -19.39
N GLY A 156 2.01 57.63 -19.06
CA GLY A 156 0.89 57.38 -19.96
C GLY A 156 1.15 56.27 -20.98
N ARG A 157 0.11 55.92 -21.75
CA ARG A 157 0.12 54.85 -22.78
C ARG A 157 1.21 54.97 -23.86
N HIS A 158 1.88 56.12 -23.97
CA HIS A 158 2.92 56.40 -24.97
C HIS A 158 4.33 56.52 -24.35
N GLU A 159 4.50 56.08 -23.09
CA GLU A 159 5.80 55.97 -22.42
C GLU A 159 6.67 57.23 -22.50
N LEU A 160 6.05 58.38 -22.28
CA LEU A 160 6.75 59.65 -22.38
C LEU A 160 7.87 59.72 -21.33
N LYS A 161 9.12 59.86 -21.80
CA LYS A 161 10.28 60.06 -20.92
C LYS A 161 10.09 61.34 -20.09
N VAL A 162 10.15 61.19 -18.78
CA VAL A 162 9.97 62.31 -17.84
C VAL A 162 11.15 63.27 -17.91
N ILE A 163 10.92 64.49 -18.41
CA ILE A 163 11.93 65.56 -18.46
C ILE A 163 12.05 66.33 -17.12
N GLY A 164 13.25 66.85 -16.86
CA GLY A 164 13.79 67.28 -15.55
C GLY A 164 12.82 67.83 -14.48
N PRO A 165 12.03 68.89 -14.72
CA PRO A 165 11.18 69.50 -13.69
C PRO A 165 10.07 68.56 -13.19
N LEU A 166 9.55 67.71 -14.08
CA LEU A 166 8.52 66.73 -13.77
C LEU A 166 9.12 65.55 -12.98
N LYS A 167 10.35 65.15 -13.32
CA LYS A 167 11.14 64.14 -12.57
C LYS A 167 11.39 64.61 -11.13
N PHE A 168 11.68 65.90 -10.93
CA PHE A 168 11.85 66.48 -9.60
C PHE A 168 10.54 66.46 -8.77
N LEU A 169 9.39 66.76 -9.37
CA LEU A 169 8.09 66.70 -8.70
C LEU A 169 7.70 65.26 -8.33
N MET A 170 7.92 64.30 -9.23
CA MET A 170 7.67 62.88 -8.96
C MET A 170 8.59 62.32 -7.87
N ASN A 171 9.89 62.67 -7.90
CA ASN A 171 10.86 62.27 -6.88
C ASN A 171 10.54 62.87 -5.49
N ARG A 172 10.01 64.11 -5.46
CA ARG A 172 9.66 64.79 -4.20
C ARG A 172 8.30 64.33 -3.65
N GLY A 173 7.45 63.77 -4.51
CA GLY A 173 6.12 63.26 -4.18
C GLY A 173 6.10 61.92 -3.45
N ARG A 174 7.21 61.34 -3.01
CA ARG A 174 7.28 60.01 -2.33
C ARG A 174 6.75 58.81 -3.13
N VAL A 175 6.16 59.02 -4.32
CA VAL A 175 5.72 57.95 -5.24
C VAL A 175 6.89 57.08 -5.68
N SER A 176 8.08 57.68 -5.84
CA SER A 176 9.31 56.94 -6.12
C SER A 176 9.70 56.00 -4.98
N GLN A 177 9.64 56.47 -3.72
CA GLN A 177 10.03 55.69 -2.53
C GLN A 177 9.06 54.56 -2.17
N LEU A 178 7.80 54.66 -2.62
CA LEU A 178 6.76 53.65 -2.39
C LEU A 178 6.99 52.37 -3.19
N LEU A 179 7.58 52.48 -4.38
CA LEU A 179 7.70 51.36 -5.32
C LEU A 179 9.16 50.91 -5.54
N ASP A 180 10.15 51.70 -5.09
CA ASP A 180 11.59 51.41 -5.16
C ASP A 180 12.03 50.13 -4.41
N LYS A 181 11.14 49.57 -3.59
CA LYS A 181 11.38 48.37 -2.77
C LYS A 181 10.63 47.14 -3.25
N LEU A 182 9.84 47.27 -4.31
CA LEU A 182 9.08 46.14 -4.83
C LEU A 182 10.01 45.13 -5.46
N SER A 183 10.03 43.97 -4.84
CA SER A 183 10.82 42.85 -5.27
C SER A 183 10.02 41.58 -5.03
N ILE A 184 9.96 40.72 -6.05
CA ILE A 184 9.38 39.39 -5.93
C ILE A 184 10.55 38.43 -5.74
N ASP A 185 10.52 37.66 -4.65
CA ASP A 185 11.43 36.53 -4.47
C ASP A 185 10.99 35.41 -5.42
N LEU A 186 11.73 35.19 -6.51
CA LEU A 186 11.42 34.13 -7.45
C LEU A 186 11.87 32.75 -6.94
N THR A 187 12.76 32.70 -5.94
CA THR A 187 13.14 31.43 -5.29
C THR A 187 11.97 30.81 -4.53
N GLN A 188 10.96 31.61 -4.15
CA GLN A 188 9.75 31.10 -3.48
C GLN A 188 8.99 30.07 -4.32
N TYR A 189 9.12 30.13 -5.65
CA TYR A 189 8.49 29.19 -6.57
C TYR A 189 9.20 27.82 -6.61
N GLY A 190 10.48 27.76 -6.23
CA GLY A 190 11.27 26.52 -6.12
C GLY A 190 11.45 25.99 -4.69
N LYS A 191 11.42 26.86 -3.67
CA LYS A 191 11.66 26.52 -2.25
C LYS A 191 10.72 25.45 -1.69
N ALA A 192 9.43 25.51 -2.03
CA ALA A 192 8.46 24.50 -1.59
C ALA A 192 8.72 23.13 -2.23
N SER A 193 9.43 23.13 -3.36
CA SER A 193 9.62 22.01 -4.26
C SER A 193 11.02 21.41 -4.18
N GLY A 194 11.88 21.90 -3.28
CA GLY A 194 13.28 21.44 -3.18
C GLY A 194 14.10 21.73 -4.45
N LEU A 195 13.73 22.78 -5.18
CA LEU A 195 14.38 23.19 -6.40
C LEU A 195 15.07 24.54 -6.23
N ASP A 196 16.27 24.65 -6.77
CA ASP A 196 17.05 25.88 -6.79
C ASP A 196 16.80 26.62 -8.10
N LEU A 197 16.49 27.92 -8.00
CA LEU A 197 16.29 28.77 -9.17
C LEU A 197 17.64 29.04 -9.83
N MET A 198 17.77 28.71 -11.12
CA MET A 198 18.97 28.98 -11.91
C MET A 198 18.86 30.24 -12.73
N SER A 199 17.73 30.44 -13.40
CA SER A 199 17.51 31.63 -14.22
C SER A 199 16.02 31.94 -14.41
N ALA A 200 15.73 33.18 -14.80
CA ALA A 200 14.39 33.62 -15.18
C ALA A 200 14.48 34.40 -16.49
N THR A 201 13.69 33.98 -17.48
CA THR A 201 13.69 34.59 -18.82
C THR A 201 12.26 34.88 -19.28
N PRO A 202 11.97 36.07 -19.85
CA PRO A 202 10.67 36.34 -20.40
C PRO A 202 10.46 35.53 -21.70
N VAL A 203 9.32 34.86 -21.83
CA VAL A 203 8.92 34.09 -23.01
C VAL A 203 7.51 34.51 -23.38
N ASP A 204 7.36 35.18 -24.52
CA ASP A 204 6.13 35.84 -24.94
C ASP A 204 5.59 36.81 -23.87
N GLN A 205 4.51 36.45 -23.16
CA GLN A 205 3.92 37.23 -22.07
C GLN A 205 4.24 36.65 -20.69
N ASP A 206 4.85 35.46 -20.61
CA ASP A 206 5.08 34.73 -19.38
C ASP A 206 6.53 34.85 -18.91
N LEU A 207 6.77 34.50 -17.65
CA LEU A 207 8.11 34.42 -17.08
C LEU A 207 8.52 32.94 -16.94
N LYS A 208 9.45 32.49 -17.78
CA LYS A 208 10.04 31.17 -17.70
C LYS A 208 11.08 31.12 -16.59
N LEU A 209 10.82 30.34 -15.55
CA LEU A 209 11.76 30.04 -14.48
C LEU A 209 12.42 28.69 -14.75
N ASN A 210 13.75 28.67 -14.81
CA ASN A 210 14.53 27.45 -14.92
C ASN A 210 15.04 27.07 -13.53
N PHE A 211 14.71 25.86 -13.11
CA PHE A 211 15.07 25.31 -11.82
C PHE A 211 15.96 24.08 -11.98
N THR A 212 16.82 23.83 -11.00
CA THR A 212 17.58 22.57 -10.85
C THR A 212 17.26 21.91 -9.53
N VAL A 213 17.44 20.59 -9.44
CA VAL A 213 17.22 19.89 -8.18
C VAL A 213 18.28 20.29 -7.16
N ASN A 214 17.84 20.56 -5.93
CA ASN A 214 18.75 20.89 -4.84
C ASN A 214 19.51 19.63 -4.39
N GLU A 215 20.79 19.54 -4.77
CA GLU A 215 21.66 18.41 -4.45
C GLU A 215 21.87 18.24 -2.93
N GLU A 216 21.92 19.32 -2.16
CA GLU A 216 22.07 19.26 -0.70
C GLU A 216 20.86 18.59 -0.03
N GLN A 217 19.64 18.82 -0.57
CA GLN A 217 18.43 18.18 -0.08
C GLN A 217 18.37 16.69 -0.44
N ILE A 218 18.72 16.30 -1.68
CA ILE A 218 18.85 14.87 -2.04
C ILE A 218 19.86 14.21 -1.11
N GLN A 219 21.01 14.84 -0.94
CA GLN A 219 22.07 14.35 -0.07
C GLN A 219 21.58 14.14 1.38
N ALA A 220 20.85 15.10 1.94
CA ALA A 220 20.26 14.98 3.26
C ALA A 220 19.21 13.85 3.35
N ILE A 221 18.37 13.68 2.33
CA ILE A 221 17.39 12.58 2.26
C ILE A 221 18.11 11.22 2.27
N ILE A 222 19.18 11.06 1.49
CA ILE A 222 19.97 9.83 1.46
C ILE A 222 20.64 9.58 2.81
N GLU A 223 21.16 10.61 3.47
CA GLU A 223 21.70 10.50 4.84
C GLU A 223 20.63 10.05 5.85
N GLN A 224 19.40 10.55 5.73
CA GLN A 224 18.28 10.09 6.54
C GLN A 224 17.93 8.61 6.28
N MET A 225 17.87 8.18 5.01
CA MET A 225 17.67 6.77 4.66
C MET A 225 18.72 5.89 5.31
N ARG A 226 20.00 6.32 5.30
CA ARG A 226 21.11 5.59 5.90
C ARG A 226 20.97 5.40 7.41
N GLY A 227 20.47 6.40 8.11
CA GLY A 227 20.20 6.31 9.55
C GLY A 227 19.12 5.29 9.92
N ALA A 228 18.32 4.84 8.95
CA ALA A 228 17.11 4.05 9.15
C ALA A 228 17.09 2.71 8.40
N ILE A 229 18.25 2.27 7.88
CA ILE A 229 18.38 1.02 7.13
C ILE A 229 17.98 -0.17 7.99
N ASN A 230 17.17 -1.06 7.42
CA ASN A 230 16.98 -2.40 7.94
C ASN A 230 18.16 -3.28 7.54
N LYS A 231 19.08 -3.51 8.48
CA LYS A 231 20.33 -4.27 8.24
C LYS A 231 20.08 -5.74 7.92
N GLU A 232 18.93 -6.29 8.31
CA GLU A 232 18.57 -7.68 8.03
C GLU A 232 18.26 -7.89 6.55
N LEU A 233 17.84 -6.83 5.84
CA LEU A 233 17.51 -6.89 4.42
C LEU A 233 18.72 -6.71 3.51
N LEU A 234 19.81 -6.10 4.01
CA LEU A 234 21.01 -5.82 3.19
C LEU A 234 21.61 -7.10 2.57
N PRO A 235 21.84 -8.21 3.32
CA PRO A 235 22.40 -9.42 2.74
C PRO A 235 21.50 -9.99 1.63
N ILE A 236 20.18 -10.02 1.87
CA ILE A 236 19.19 -10.55 0.92
C ILE A 236 19.20 -9.73 -0.37
N TYR A 237 19.19 -8.40 -0.26
CA TYR A 237 19.21 -7.50 -1.42
C TYR A 237 20.52 -7.56 -2.20
N SER A 238 21.66 -7.69 -1.50
CA SER A 238 22.99 -7.82 -2.12
C SER A 238 23.17 -9.13 -2.90
N ALA A 239 22.44 -10.18 -2.52
CA ALA A 239 22.43 -11.45 -3.22
C ALA A 239 21.53 -11.43 -4.48
N SER A 240 20.70 -10.39 -4.65
CA SER A 240 19.84 -10.27 -5.82
C SER A 240 20.64 -10.04 -7.11
N SER A 241 20.11 -10.51 -8.24
CA SER A 241 20.71 -10.30 -9.56
C SER A 241 20.47 -8.89 -10.14
N SER A 242 19.74 -8.02 -9.42
CA SER A 242 19.39 -6.69 -9.89
C SER A 242 20.57 -5.72 -9.74
N PRO A 243 21.05 -5.09 -10.83
CA PRO A 243 22.10 -4.07 -10.75
C PRO A 243 21.71 -2.88 -9.87
N LEU A 244 20.43 -2.49 -9.88
CA LEU A 244 19.91 -1.38 -9.07
C LEU A 244 19.88 -1.72 -7.58
N ALA A 245 19.62 -2.98 -7.22
CA ALA A 245 19.67 -3.43 -5.84
C ALA A 245 21.10 -3.39 -5.29
N ALA A 246 22.07 -3.84 -6.08
CA ALA A 246 23.50 -3.74 -5.73
C ALA A 246 23.93 -2.28 -5.57
N GLU A 247 23.52 -1.40 -6.49
CA GLU A 247 23.80 0.04 -6.43
C GLU A 247 23.16 0.70 -5.18
N ALA A 248 21.91 0.35 -4.85
CA ALA A 248 21.23 0.85 -3.65
C ALA A 248 21.96 0.44 -2.36
N VAL A 249 22.39 -0.81 -2.25
CA VAL A 249 23.20 -1.28 -1.11
C VAL A 249 24.53 -0.51 -1.05
N GLU A 250 25.22 -0.38 -2.19
CA GLU A 250 26.49 0.36 -2.26
C GLU A 250 26.34 1.82 -1.79
N LEU A 251 25.31 2.53 -2.23
CA LEU A 251 25.05 3.92 -1.83
C LEU A 251 24.76 4.06 -0.33
N LEU A 252 24.10 3.07 0.28
CA LEU A 252 23.79 3.06 1.70
C LEU A 252 25.00 2.67 2.57
N GLU A 253 25.88 1.82 2.06
CA GLU A 253 27.08 1.33 2.76
C GLU A 253 28.32 2.25 2.60
N GLN A 254 28.46 3.00 1.50
CA GLN A 254 29.65 3.79 1.19
C GLN A 254 29.89 5.03 2.08
N ILE A 255 31.09 5.63 2.00
CA ILE A 255 31.49 6.83 2.75
C ILE A 255 30.70 8.05 2.24
N TYR A 256 30.04 8.75 3.16
CA TYR A 256 29.39 10.04 2.91
C TYR A 256 30.42 11.19 2.93
N PRO A 257 30.28 12.26 2.11
CA PRO A 257 29.19 12.58 1.16
C PRO A 257 29.26 11.79 -0.16
N LEU A 258 28.15 11.78 -0.93
CA LEU A 258 28.12 11.18 -2.27
C LEU A 258 29.13 11.87 -3.19
N SER A 259 29.76 11.11 -4.09
CA SER A 259 30.60 11.69 -5.15
C SER A 259 29.76 12.45 -6.18
N ALA A 260 30.37 13.34 -6.95
CA ALA A 260 29.67 14.12 -7.98
C ALA A 260 28.96 13.24 -9.02
N ASP A 261 29.56 12.12 -9.41
CA ASP A 261 28.95 11.18 -10.37
C ASP A 261 27.73 10.47 -9.76
N GLN A 262 27.81 10.08 -8.48
CA GLN A 262 26.69 9.48 -7.75
C GLN A 262 25.56 10.49 -7.53
N MET A 263 25.88 11.73 -7.18
CA MET A 263 24.89 12.79 -7.04
C MET A 263 24.18 13.05 -8.36
N LYS A 264 24.93 13.16 -9.46
CA LYS A 264 24.37 13.30 -10.80
C LYS A 264 23.42 12.14 -11.14
N ARG A 265 23.80 10.90 -10.80
CA ARG A 265 22.95 9.72 -11.02
C ARG A 265 21.67 9.76 -10.19
N MET A 266 21.76 10.17 -8.92
CA MET A 266 20.60 10.34 -8.05
C MET A 266 19.65 11.43 -8.55
N VAL A 267 20.18 12.57 -9.00
CA VAL A 267 19.38 13.65 -9.60
C VAL A 267 18.64 13.14 -10.83
N GLN A 268 19.31 12.36 -11.70
CA GLN A 268 18.69 11.74 -12.86
C GLN A 268 17.60 10.72 -12.50
N ASP A 269 17.81 9.93 -11.45
CA ASP A 269 16.80 8.96 -11.01
C ASP A 269 15.57 9.66 -10.41
N VAL A 270 15.77 10.64 -9.51
CA VAL A 270 14.70 11.41 -8.85
C VAL A 270 13.82 12.16 -9.85
N THR A 271 14.45 12.80 -10.85
CA THR A 271 13.75 13.51 -11.94
C THR A 271 13.15 12.57 -12.99
N GLY A 272 13.67 11.35 -13.10
CA GLY A 272 13.25 10.31 -14.03
C GLY A 272 12.30 9.27 -13.42
N GLY A 273 12.62 7.99 -13.64
CA GLY A 273 11.78 6.85 -13.26
C GLY A 273 11.78 6.49 -11.77
N ARG A 274 12.68 7.09 -10.98
CA ARG A 274 12.80 6.91 -9.52
C ARG A 274 12.99 5.46 -9.08
N GLU A 275 13.62 4.64 -9.93
CA GLU A 275 13.80 3.22 -9.65
C GLU A 275 14.83 3.00 -8.54
N LEU A 276 15.96 3.70 -8.60
CA LEU A 276 17.01 3.60 -7.58
C LEU A 276 16.53 4.12 -6.21
N VAL A 277 15.80 5.23 -6.19
CA VAL A 277 15.17 5.77 -4.96
C VAL A 277 14.17 4.77 -4.37
N ARG A 278 13.34 4.10 -5.20
CA ARG A 278 12.46 3.03 -4.75
C ARG A 278 13.26 1.89 -4.10
N HIS A 279 14.33 1.42 -4.74
CA HIS A 279 15.21 0.39 -4.20
C HIS A 279 15.84 0.80 -2.85
N LEU A 280 16.27 2.05 -2.70
CA LEU A 280 16.78 2.59 -1.44
C LEU A 280 15.71 2.60 -0.34
N LEU A 281 14.49 3.02 -0.67
CA LEU A 281 13.37 3.12 0.27
C LEU A 281 12.89 1.74 0.76
N VAL A 282 12.92 0.71 -0.09
CA VAL A 282 12.62 -0.68 0.29
C VAL A 282 13.49 -1.13 1.46
N LEU A 283 14.77 -0.73 1.47
CA LEU A 283 15.74 -1.06 2.52
C LEU A 283 15.59 -0.24 3.81
N THR A 284 14.72 0.76 3.86
CA THR A 284 14.44 1.55 5.07
C THR A 284 13.22 1.02 5.82
N ASN A 285 13.12 1.31 7.12
CA ASN A 285 11.90 0.99 7.87
C ASN A 285 10.69 1.81 7.39
N GLU A 286 9.48 1.30 7.62
CA GLU A 286 8.25 1.89 7.08
C GLU A 286 8.02 3.33 7.55
N THR A 287 8.27 3.63 8.84
CA THR A 287 8.12 4.99 9.36
C THR A 287 8.97 5.99 8.59
N MET A 288 10.23 5.64 8.33
CA MET A 288 11.15 6.49 7.58
C MET A 288 10.75 6.58 6.11
N THR A 289 10.35 5.46 5.48
CA THR A 289 9.83 5.47 4.11
C THR A 289 8.69 6.47 3.97
N ASN A 290 7.73 6.45 4.90
CA ASN A 290 6.56 7.33 4.85
C ASN A 290 6.96 8.80 4.97
N GLN A 291 7.93 9.11 5.83
CA GLN A 291 8.47 10.46 6.00
C GLN A 291 9.15 10.94 4.72
N ILE A 292 10.03 10.12 4.15
CA ILE A 292 10.80 10.48 2.96
C ILE A 292 9.92 10.56 1.72
N VAL A 293 8.98 9.64 1.52
CA VAL A 293 8.01 9.70 0.42
C VAL A 293 7.19 11.00 0.53
N LEU A 294 6.79 11.41 1.74
CA LEU A 294 6.10 12.68 1.93
C LEU A 294 7.00 13.90 1.64
N GLU A 295 8.28 13.85 2.01
CA GLU A 295 9.26 14.91 1.69
C GLU A 295 9.50 15.02 0.19
N LEU A 296 9.74 13.90 -0.50
CA LEU A 296 9.89 13.84 -1.95
C LEU A 296 8.62 14.30 -2.68
N ARG A 297 7.43 13.95 -2.16
CA ARG A 297 6.15 14.42 -2.72
C ARG A 297 6.00 15.93 -2.62
N LYS A 298 6.44 16.56 -1.53
CA LYS A 298 6.47 18.04 -1.42
C LYS A 298 7.36 18.65 -2.49
N GLN A 299 8.42 17.94 -2.87
CA GLN A 299 9.35 18.33 -3.93
C GLN A 299 8.85 18.10 -5.36
N GLY A 300 7.62 17.57 -5.53
CA GLY A 300 7.06 17.24 -6.84
C GLY A 300 7.43 15.84 -7.34
N PHE A 301 8.10 15.02 -6.52
CA PHE A 301 8.46 13.64 -6.87
C PHE A 301 7.49 12.66 -6.23
N ASP A 302 6.60 12.07 -7.03
CA ASP A 302 5.63 11.09 -6.53
C ASP A 302 6.18 9.66 -6.58
N LEU A 303 5.88 8.89 -5.55
CA LEU A 303 6.31 7.51 -5.36
C LEU A 303 5.16 6.68 -4.82
N ASP A 304 4.96 5.50 -5.41
CA ASP A 304 3.95 4.56 -4.95
C ASP A 304 4.37 3.91 -3.63
N ARG A 305 3.80 4.41 -2.54
CA ARG A 305 4.04 3.90 -1.19
C ARG A 305 3.59 2.45 -1.03
N GLU A 306 2.46 2.08 -1.61
CA GLU A 306 1.90 0.74 -1.48
C GLU A 306 2.81 -0.27 -2.17
N GLN A 307 3.30 0.08 -3.36
CA GLN A 307 4.26 -0.74 -4.07
C GLN A 307 5.60 -0.88 -3.31
N ILE A 308 6.13 0.20 -2.72
CA ILE A 308 7.36 0.14 -1.90
C ILE A 308 7.16 -0.77 -0.69
N ALA A 309 5.99 -0.71 -0.05
CA ALA A 309 5.66 -1.57 1.08
C ALA A 309 5.60 -3.05 0.66
N LEU A 310 4.93 -3.35 -0.47
CA LEU A 310 4.86 -4.71 -1.02
C LEU A 310 6.24 -5.27 -1.39
N ASP A 311 7.09 -4.47 -2.04
CA ASP A 311 8.46 -4.88 -2.38
C ASP A 311 9.28 -5.18 -1.13
N ARG A 312 9.13 -4.40 -0.06
CA ARG A 312 9.78 -4.66 1.23
C ARG A 312 9.29 -5.98 1.81
N LYS A 313 8.00 -6.25 1.77
CA LYS A 313 7.42 -7.50 2.28
C LYS A 313 7.90 -8.71 1.48
N ALA A 314 8.00 -8.57 0.15
CA ALA A 314 8.61 -9.58 -0.70
C ALA A 314 10.06 -9.87 -0.28
N LEU A 315 10.83 -8.81 0.00
CA LEU A 315 12.22 -8.94 0.42
C LEU A 315 12.36 -9.56 1.82
N GLU A 316 11.52 -9.17 2.78
CA GLU A 316 11.44 -9.79 4.11
C GLU A 316 11.12 -11.29 3.99
N GLY A 317 10.22 -11.67 3.07
CA GLY A 317 9.85 -13.06 2.81
C GLY A 317 10.98 -13.91 2.18
N GLN A 318 11.84 -13.31 1.36
CA GLN A 318 12.97 -14.01 0.72
C GLN A 318 14.00 -14.60 1.70
N ILE A 319 13.92 -14.28 3.00
CA ILE A 319 14.71 -14.95 4.04
C ILE A 319 14.51 -16.49 4.01
N ILE A 320 13.36 -16.95 3.50
CA ILE A 320 13.06 -18.38 3.45
C ILE A 320 13.55 -19.08 2.18
N ASP A 321 14.05 -18.34 1.18
CA ASP A 321 14.32 -18.90 -0.15
C ASP A 321 15.41 -19.97 -0.12
N GLU A 322 16.43 -19.83 0.72
CA GLU A 322 17.48 -20.84 0.88
C GLU A 322 16.93 -22.12 1.52
N TYR A 323 16.09 -21.99 2.56
CA TYR A 323 15.51 -23.13 3.25
C TYR A 323 14.45 -23.83 2.40
N ALA A 324 13.71 -23.07 1.59
CA ALA A 324 12.65 -23.60 0.74
C ALA A 324 13.16 -24.67 -0.22
N ILE A 325 14.35 -24.48 -0.79
CA ILE A 325 15.00 -25.47 -1.67
C ILE A 325 15.21 -26.78 -0.91
N GLU A 326 15.86 -26.72 0.26
CA GLU A 326 16.12 -27.91 1.09
C GLU A 326 14.81 -28.58 1.56
N ILE A 327 13.79 -27.79 1.87
CA ILE A 327 12.47 -28.30 2.28
C ILE A 327 11.80 -29.02 1.12
N PHE A 328 11.83 -28.47 -0.10
CA PHE A 328 11.25 -29.14 -1.27
C PHE A 328 12.01 -30.42 -1.64
N GLU A 329 13.34 -30.41 -1.60
CA GLU A 329 14.16 -31.62 -1.80
C GLU A 329 13.85 -32.68 -0.73
N GLY A 330 13.73 -32.26 0.53
CA GLY A 330 13.34 -33.12 1.65
C GLY A 330 11.93 -33.69 1.51
N LEU A 331 11.00 -32.91 0.96
CA LEU A 331 9.63 -33.33 0.66
C LEU A 331 9.63 -34.37 -0.47
N GLU A 332 10.35 -34.13 -1.56
CA GLU A 332 10.49 -35.07 -2.68
C GLU A 332 11.13 -36.39 -2.22
N ALA A 333 12.21 -36.32 -1.44
CA ALA A 333 12.86 -37.49 -0.87
C ALA A 333 11.94 -38.27 0.08
N TYR A 334 11.13 -37.57 0.89
CA TYR A 334 10.14 -38.21 1.76
C TYR A 334 9.11 -39.02 0.99
N PHE A 335 8.74 -38.53 -0.19
CA PHE A 335 7.68 -39.08 -1.03
C PHE A 335 8.16 -39.96 -2.19
N ALA A 336 9.47 -40.15 -2.37
CA ALA A 336 10.01 -41.00 -3.44
C ALA A 336 9.46 -42.44 -3.45
N ASP A 337 9.19 -42.99 -2.26
CA ASP A 337 8.66 -44.35 -2.07
C ASP A 337 7.22 -44.37 -1.52
N LYS A 338 6.55 -43.21 -1.46
CA LYS A 338 5.21 -43.05 -0.86
C LYS A 338 4.26 -42.37 -1.81
N ILE A 339 2.98 -42.73 -1.73
CA ILE A 339 1.96 -42.08 -2.56
C ILE A 339 1.62 -40.73 -1.94
N VAL A 340 1.86 -39.67 -2.73
CA VAL A 340 1.55 -38.28 -2.35
C VAL A 340 0.10 -37.96 -2.64
N ALA A 341 -0.52 -37.31 -1.69
CA ALA A 341 -1.89 -36.82 -1.82
C ALA A 341 -1.99 -35.41 -1.23
N TYR A 342 -3.06 -34.70 -1.58
CA TYR A 342 -3.37 -33.39 -1.00
C TYR A 342 -4.51 -33.56 0.00
N ASN A 343 -4.25 -33.25 1.28
CA ASN A 343 -5.25 -33.26 2.34
C ASN A 343 -5.60 -31.82 2.71
N ASN A 344 -6.69 -31.28 2.16
CA ASN A 344 -7.06 -29.87 2.32
C ASN A 344 -5.87 -28.94 2.03
N GLY A 345 -5.24 -29.15 0.86
CA GLY A 345 -4.08 -28.38 0.40
C GLY A 345 -2.71 -28.73 1.01
N ARG A 346 -2.64 -29.65 1.98
CA ARG A 346 -1.38 -30.04 2.62
C ARG A 346 -0.84 -31.38 2.10
N PRO A 347 0.49 -31.60 2.08
CA PRO A 347 1.04 -32.90 1.70
C PRO A 347 0.58 -34.01 2.64
N PHE A 348 0.14 -35.13 2.08
CA PHE A 348 -0.40 -36.26 2.82
C PHE A 348 0.28 -37.57 2.46
N ASP A 349 0.67 -38.32 3.49
CA ASP A 349 1.23 -39.67 3.38
C ASP A 349 0.11 -40.71 3.48
N LEU A 350 -0.33 -41.23 2.32
CA LEU A 350 -1.38 -42.26 2.22
C LEU A 350 -1.00 -43.61 2.85
N VAL A 351 0.30 -43.88 3.03
CA VAL A 351 0.77 -45.13 3.62
C VAL A 351 0.60 -45.07 5.13
N ASN A 352 1.02 -43.97 5.74
CA ASN A 352 0.96 -43.78 7.20
C ASN A 352 -0.32 -43.08 7.67
N MET A 353 -1.18 -42.64 6.75
CA MET A 353 -2.39 -41.87 7.01
C MET A 353 -2.14 -40.61 7.86
N LYS A 354 -1.14 -39.80 7.47
CA LYS A 354 -0.72 -38.60 8.22
C LYS A 354 -0.41 -37.43 7.28
N THR A 355 -0.87 -36.22 7.63
CA THR A 355 -0.44 -34.96 7.00
C THR A 355 1.00 -34.64 7.41
N ILE A 356 1.78 -34.18 6.44
CA ILE A 356 3.18 -33.81 6.62
C ILE A 356 3.28 -32.31 6.69
N SER A 357 3.87 -31.81 7.78
CA SER A 357 4.13 -30.39 8.00
C SER A 357 5.53 -29.98 7.53
N VAL A 358 5.78 -28.68 7.38
CA VAL A 358 7.12 -28.16 7.09
C VAL A 358 8.09 -28.57 8.22
N GLN A 359 7.61 -28.54 9.46
CA GLN A 359 8.36 -28.92 10.65
C GLN A 359 8.77 -30.40 10.63
N ASP A 360 7.89 -31.29 10.13
CA ASP A 360 8.23 -32.71 9.95
C ASP A 360 9.38 -32.87 8.95
N ILE A 361 9.37 -32.16 7.82
CA ILE A 361 10.43 -32.22 6.79
C ILE A 361 11.76 -31.67 7.33
N VAL A 362 11.73 -30.49 7.96
CA VAL A 362 12.93 -29.86 8.56
C VAL A 362 13.58 -30.79 9.59
N LYS A 363 12.77 -31.37 10.48
CA LYS A 363 13.26 -32.28 11.52
C LYS A 363 13.82 -33.57 10.95
N ASN A 364 13.15 -34.18 9.98
CA ASN A 364 13.59 -35.45 9.40
C ASN A 364 14.87 -35.32 8.57
N ASN A 365 15.09 -34.17 7.94
CA ASN A 365 16.25 -33.91 7.09
C ASN A 365 17.38 -33.13 7.79
N ASN A 366 17.19 -32.73 9.06
CA ASN A 366 18.13 -31.92 9.85
C ASN A 366 18.49 -30.57 9.18
N ILE A 367 17.48 -29.91 8.59
CA ILE A 367 17.64 -28.58 7.99
C ILE A 367 17.87 -27.56 9.12
N MET A 368 18.93 -26.77 9.03
CA MET A 368 19.31 -25.80 10.06
C MET A 368 18.59 -24.48 9.84
N ILE A 369 17.42 -24.33 10.46
CA ILE A 369 16.59 -23.13 10.40
C ILE A 369 16.33 -22.58 11.82
N GLU A 370 16.23 -21.26 11.95
CA GLU A 370 15.83 -20.64 13.22
C GLU A 370 14.36 -20.95 13.52
N GLU A 371 14.07 -21.36 14.76
CA GLU A 371 12.72 -21.74 15.20
C GLU A 371 11.68 -20.62 14.93
N SER A 372 12.07 -19.36 15.14
CA SER A 372 11.22 -18.18 14.91
C SER A 372 10.77 -18.03 13.45
N ILE A 373 11.57 -18.50 12.50
CA ILE A 373 11.24 -18.54 11.07
C ILE A 373 10.36 -19.76 10.80
N LEU A 374 10.75 -20.93 11.33
CA LEU A 374 10.05 -22.20 11.11
C LEU A 374 8.61 -22.20 11.63
N GLU A 375 8.35 -21.60 12.79
CA GLU A 375 6.99 -21.51 13.36
C GLU A 375 6.02 -20.73 12.47
N ARG A 376 6.52 -19.90 11.55
CA ARG A 376 5.75 -19.06 10.63
C ARG A 376 5.60 -19.67 9.25
N MET A 377 6.12 -20.90 9.04
CA MET A 377 6.05 -21.63 7.79
C MET A 377 4.96 -22.68 7.78
N ASN A 378 4.25 -22.80 6.66
CA ASN A 378 3.26 -23.84 6.43
C ASN A 378 3.23 -24.26 4.93
N PHE A 379 2.80 -25.48 4.65
CA PHE A 379 2.52 -25.90 3.28
C PHE A 379 1.14 -25.42 2.85
N VAL A 380 1.06 -24.93 1.62
CA VAL A 380 -0.18 -24.54 0.93
C VAL A 380 -0.16 -25.07 -0.50
N LEU A 381 -1.34 -25.08 -1.13
CA LEU A 381 -1.50 -25.51 -2.52
C LEU A 381 -1.70 -24.31 -3.44
N VAL A 382 -0.69 -24.00 -4.26
CA VAL A 382 -0.72 -22.99 -5.34
C VAL A 382 0.01 -23.58 -6.53
N ASP A 383 -0.74 -24.05 -7.54
CA ASP A 383 -0.21 -24.76 -8.71
C ASP A 383 0.80 -25.90 -8.37
N GLY A 384 0.63 -26.52 -7.20
CA GLY A 384 1.55 -27.48 -6.59
C GLY A 384 1.84 -27.14 -5.13
N PHE A 385 2.76 -27.89 -4.50
CA PHE A 385 3.19 -27.58 -3.14
C PHE A 385 3.97 -26.27 -3.13
N SER A 386 3.52 -25.36 -2.28
CA SER A 386 4.20 -24.11 -1.99
C SER A 386 4.37 -23.96 -0.48
N ILE A 387 5.38 -23.18 -0.08
CA ILE A 387 5.63 -22.83 1.31
C ILE A 387 5.10 -21.42 1.52
N ALA A 388 4.11 -21.28 2.39
CA ALA A 388 3.68 -20.00 2.89
C ALA A 388 4.52 -19.60 4.10
N TYR A 389 4.99 -18.36 4.11
CA TYR A 389 5.68 -17.73 5.23
C TYR A 389 4.92 -16.47 5.63
N GLU A 390 4.42 -16.43 6.87
CA GLU A 390 3.79 -15.23 7.44
C GLU A 390 4.86 -14.16 7.60
N VAL A 391 4.86 -13.08 6.82
CA VAL A 391 5.82 -11.96 6.92
C VAL A 391 5.40 -10.97 8.01
N ASP A 392 4.08 -10.76 8.14
CA ASP A 392 3.42 -10.10 9.26
C ASP A 392 1.94 -10.54 9.32
N PRO A 393 1.15 -10.12 10.32
CA PRO A 393 -0.24 -10.59 10.46
C PRO A 393 -1.17 -10.29 9.28
N SER A 394 -0.77 -9.42 8.35
CA SER A 394 -1.53 -9.01 7.16
C SER A 394 -0.97 -9.51 5.83
N THR A 395 0.25 -10.07 5.81
CA THR A 395 1.00 -10.34 4.59
C THR A 395 1.71 -11.69 4.63
N TYR A 396 1.55 -12.47 3.56
CA TYR A 396 2.17 -13.79 3.40
C TYR A 396 3.05 -13.81 2.16
N TYR A 397 4.23 -14.41 2.29
CA TYR A 397 5.12 -14.72 1.18
C TYR A 397 4.91 -16.18 0.79
N ILE A 398 4.51 -16.43 -0.46
CA ILE A 398 4.26 -17.77 -0.98
C ILE A 398 5.41 -18.14 -1.90
N LYS A 399 6.18 -19.15 -1.52
CA LYS A 399 7.31 -19.67 -2.28
C LYS A 399 6.93 -20.97 -2.97
N SER A 400 6.95 -20.99 -4.29
CA SER A 400 6.91 -22.21 -5.09
C SER A 400 8.32 -22.59 -5.54
N LEU A 401 8.47 -23.74 -6.22
CA LEU A 401 9.76 -24.17 -6.78
C LEU A 401 10.32 -23.17 -7.79
N ASP A 402 9.46 -22.61 -8.64
CA ASP A 402 9.86 -21.79 -9.80
C ASP A 402 9.69 -20.28 -9.57
N GLY A 403 9.08 -19.86 -8.46
CA GLY A 403 8.77 -18.46 -8.25
C GLY A 403 8.28 -18.14 -6.84
N PHE A 404 7.83 -16.90 -6.67
CA PHE A 404 7.19 -16.45 -5.44
C PHE A 404 6.10 -15.43 -5.74
N GLU A 405 5.20 -15.26 -4.80
CA GLU A 405 4.22 -14.18 -4.77
C GLU A 405 4.01 -13.67 -3.34
N VAL A 406 3.48 -12.46 -3.22
CA VAL A 406 3.11 -11.86 -1.93
C VAL A 406 1.60 -11.67 -1.91
N LEU A 407 0.95 -12.26 -0.91
CA LEU A 407 -0.50 -12.23 -0.76
C LEU A 407 -0.91 -11.48 0.49
N SER A 408 -2.08 -10.85 0.42
CA SER A 408 -2.76 -10.33 1.61
C SER A 408 -3.26 -11.49 2.48
N LYS A 409 -3.57 -11.22 3.76
CA LYS A 409 -4.23 -12.21 4.64
C LYS A 409 -5.53 -12.74 4.04
N GLU A 410 -6.31 -11.87 3.40
CA GLU A 410 -7.60 -12.21 2.81
C GLU A 410 -7.43 -13.19 1.65
N ASP A 411 -6.45 -12.94 0.76
CA ASP A 411 -6.17 -13.83 -0.36
C ASP A 411 -5.52 -15.14 0.11
N TYR A 412 -4.64 -15.09 1.10
CA TYR A 412 -4.03 -16.27 1.71
C TYR A 412 -5.09 -17.21 2.31
N ASP A 413 -6.10 -16.68 2.99
CA ASP A 413 -7.16 -17.48 3.62
C ASP A 413 -8.04 -18.25 2.62
N LEU A 414 -8.01 -17.85 1.34
CA LEU A 414 -8.69 -18.56 0.26
C LEU A 414 -7.89 -19.76 -0.25
N LEU A 415 -6.60 -19.86 0.07
CA LEU A 415 -5.75 -20.95 -0.39
C LEU A 415 -6.02 -22.24 0.39
N PRO A 416 -6.06 -23.41 -0.26
CA PRO A 416 -6.08 -24.69 0.43
C PRO A 416 -4.82 -24.86 1.29
N GLY A 417 -5.00 -25.25 2.55
CA GLY A 417 -3.92 -25.46 3.51
C GLY A 417 -3.58 -24.25 4.39
N SER A 418 -4.15 -23.08 4.10
CA SER A 418 -3.85 -21.79 4.77
C SER A 418 -4.24 -21.73 6.26
N GLY A 419 -5.29 -22.45 6.64
CA GLY A 419 -5.76 -22.51 8.03
C GLY A 419 -4.77 -23.23 8.97
N PRO A 420 -5.01 -23.20 10.29
CA PRO A 420 -4.29 -24.09 11.20
C PRO A 420 -4.65 -25.55 10.90
N TYR A 421 -3.66 -26.44 11.00
CA TYR A 421 -3.94 -27.87 10.96
C TYR A 421 -4.61 -28.29 12.27
N VAL A 422 -5.78 -28.91 12.17
CA VAL A 422 -6.50 -29.48 13.31
C VAL A 422 -6.39 -30.99 13.22
N GLU A 423 -5.64 -31.58 14.16
CA GLU A 423 -5.50 -33.03 14.24
C GLU A 423 -6.86 -33.67 14.53
N PRO A 424 -7.37 -34.58 13.67
CA PRO A 424 -8.67 -35.17 13.89
C PRO A 424 -8.69 -36.08 15.11
N LYS A 425 -9.81 -36.11 15.83
CA LYS A 425 -10.00 -36.92 17.05
C LYS A 425 -11.30 -37.69 16.98
N LEU A 426 -11.38 -38.78 17.75
CA LEU A 426 -12.65 -39.47 17.94
C LEU A 426 -13.66 -38.50 18.53
N VAL A 427 -14.90 -38.58 18.06
CA VAL A 427 -15.98 -37.71 18.55
C VAL A 427 -16.23 -37.98 20.03
N ALA A 428 -16.07 -36.92 20.83
CA ALA A 428 -16.35 -36.89 22.25
C ALA A 428 -17.43 -35.86 22.63
N ASP A 429 -18.03 -35.20 21.64
CA ASP A 429 -19.09 -34.22 21.81
C ASP A 429 -20.46 -34.88 21.62
N ASP A 430 -21.29 -34.87 22.69
CA ASP A 430 -22.63 -35.47 22.70
C ASP A 430 -23.53 -34.91 21.60
N LYS A 431 -23.43 -33.61 21.34
CA LYS A 431 -24.30 -32.93 20.38
C LYS A 431 -23.98 -33.39 18.96
N MET A 432 -22.71 -33.37 18.58
CA MET A 432 -22.25 -33.87 17.27
C MET A 432 -22.57 -35.36 17.11
N TRP A 433 -22.36 -36.16 18.15
CA TRP A 433 -22.72 -37.58 18.12
C TRP A 433 -24.21 -37.78 17.80
N GLN A 434 -25.09 -37.09 18.53
CA GLN A 434 -26.55 -37.20 18.34
C GLN A 434 -27.01 -36.69 16.97
N GLU A 435 -26.38 -35.63 16.46
CA GLU A 435 -26.69 -35.07 15.14
C GLU A 435 -26.33 -36.08 14.02
N VAL A 436 -25.12 -36.65 14.07
CA VAL A 436 -24.70 -37.69 13.12
C VAL A 436 -25.54 -38.96 13.27
N GLU A 437 -25.83 -39.39 14.49
CA GLU A 437 -26.71 -40.54 14.77
C GLU A 437 -28.10 -40.35 14.15
N THR A 438 -28.67 -39.14 14.25
CA THR A 438 -29.96 -38.80 13.65
C THR A 438 -29.92 -38.89 12.12
N ILE A 439 -28.90 -38.29 11.49
CA ILE A 439 -28.71 -38.35 10.04
C ILE A 439 -28.59 -39.80 9.56
N LEU A 440 -27.86 -40.63 10.30
CA LEU A 440 -27.66 -42.03 9.96
C LEU A 440 -28.94 -42.86 10.15
N MET A 441 -29.71 -42.63 11.21
CA MET A 441 -31.01 -43.28 11.42
C MET A 441 -31.98 -43.00 10.27
N GLU A 442 -32.03 -41.75 9.81
CA GLU A 442 -32.81 -41.36 8.64
C GLU A 442 -32.30 -42.07 7.37
N LYS A 443 -30.97 -42.07 7.15
CA LYS A 443 -30.34 -42.69 5.98
C LYS A 443 -30.58 -44.19 5.88
N PHE A 444 -30.57 -44.89 7.01
CA PHE A 444 -30.81 -46.33 7.09
C PHE A 444 -32.29 -46.69 7.23
N GLU A 445 -33.19 -45.72 7.43
CA GLU A 445 -34.62 -45.91 7.72
C GLU A 445 -34.86 -46.82 8.95
N VAL A 446 -34.13 -46.55 10.04
CA VAL A 446 -34.20 -47.33 11.30
C VAL A 446 -34.31 -46.42 12.52
N ASP A 447 -34.75 -46.99 13.65
CA ASP A 447 -34.87 -46.31 14.95
C ASP A 447 -33.57 -46.29 15.75
N ARG A 448 -32.57 -47.07 15.34
CA ARG A 448 -31.27 -47.15 16.01
C ARG A 448 -30.17 -47.54 15.03
N VAL A 449 -29.01 -46.92 15.20
CA VAL A 449 -27.76 -47.29 14.51
C VAL A 449 -26.67 -47.61 15.53
N PHE A 450 -25.70 -48.39 15.09
CA PHE A 450 -24.51 -48.75 15.85
C PHE A 450 -23.30 -48.08 15.21
N ILE A 451 -22.70 -47.11 15.90
CA ILE A 451 -21.50 -46.42 15.42
C ILE A 451 -20.27 -47.25 15.82
N ARG A 452 -19.49 -47.65 14.81
CA ARG A 452 -18.25 -48.43 14.97
C ARG A 452 -17.03 -47.54 15.05
N TYR A 453 -17.10 -46.42 14.34
CA TYR A 453 -16.01 -45.46 14.22
C TYR A 453 -16.60 -44.10 13.86
N MET A 454 -16.14 -43.05 14.51
CA MET A 454 -16.47 -41.67 14.20
C MET A 454 -15.33 -40.76 14.63
N LYS A 455 -14.67 -40.15 13.63
CA LYS A 455 -13.56 -39.21 13.81
C LYS A 455 -13.87 -37.89 13.11
N THR A 456 -13.45 -36.79 13.71
CA THR A 456 -13.70 -35.44 13.20
C THR A 456 -12.55 -34.48 13.53
N ASP A 457 -12.39 -33.45 12.71
CA ASP A 457 -11.60 -32.24 13.03
C ASP A 457 -12.48 -31.02 13.35
N GLY A 458 -13.80 -31.22 13.50
CA GLY A 458 -14.82 -30.19 13.67
C GLY A 458 -15.56 -29.81 12.39
N THR A 459 -14.95 -30.03 11.22
CA THR A 459 -15.51 -29.69 9.89
C THR A 459 -15.76 -30.95 9.08
N SER A 460 -14.72 -31.76 8.87
CA SER A 460 -14.81 -33.09 8.25
C SER A 460 -15.16 -34.14 9.29
N ILE A 461 -16.07 -35.06 8.94
CA ILE A 461 -16.48 -36.17 9.79
C ILE A 461 -16.46 -37.44 8.95
N PHE A 462 -15.73 -38.45 9.40
CA PHE A 462 -15.81 -39.80 8.82
C PHE A 462 -16.42 -40.76 9.83
N THR A 463 -17.49 -41.44 9.41
CA THR A 463 -18.24 -42.37 10.27
C THR A 463 -18.40 -43.73 9.62
N ILE A 464 -18.31 -44.78 10.41
CA ILE A 464 -18.70 -46.14 10.02
C ILE A 464 -19.82 -46.58 10.95
N ALA A 465 -20.95 -46.96 10.37
CA ALA A 465 -22.14 -47.34 11.14
C ALA A 465 -22.87 -48.53 10.54
N SER A 466 -23.59 -49.22 11.42
CA SER A 466 -24.45 -50.36 11.08
C SER A 466 -25.88 -50.12 11.52
N PRO A 467 -26.89 -50.51 10.71
CA PRO A 467 -28.28 -50.41 11.11
C PRO A 467 -28.65 -51.53 12.09
N VAL A 468 -29.58 -51.26 13.02
CA VAL A 468 -30.00 -52.24 14.05
C VAL A 468 -30.62 -53.52 13.47
N ASN A 469 -31.25 -53.43 12.30
CA ASN A 469 -31.88 -54.57 11.64
C ASN A 469 -30.86 -55.55 11.02
N ASN A 470 -29.63 -55.10 10.74
CA ASN A 470 -28.56 -55.91 10.21
C ASN A 470 -27.20 -55.37 10.68
N PRO A 471 -26.86 -55.57 11.97
CA PRO A 471 -25.68 -54.97 12.58
C PRO A 471 -24.36 -55.46 11.99
N GLN A 472 -24.39 -56.54 11.20
CA GLN A 472 -23.22 -57.13 10.57
C GLN A 472 -22.85 -56.46 9.24
N ILE A 473 -23.79 -55.73 8.61
CA ILE A 473 -23.49 -54.84 7.47
C ILE A 473 -23.13 -53.46 8.03
N TYR A 474 -22.10 -52.83 7.48
CA TYR A 474 -21.79 -51.44 7.75
C TYR A 474 -21.72 -50.65 6.46
N LEU A 475 -21.93 -49.33 6.58
CA LEU A 475 -21.56 -48.36 5.57
C LEU A 475 -20.62 -47.33 6.21
N SER A 476 -19.66 -46.87 5.42
CA SER A 476 -18.79 -45.73 5.69
C SER A 476 -19.43 -44.47 5.10
N PHE A 477 -19.23 -43.34 5.77
CA PHE A 477 -19.79 -42.05 5.37
C PHE A 477 -18.74 -40.98 5.56
N ALA A 478 -18.50 -40.19 4.51
CA ALA A 478 -17.80 -38.92 4.60
C ALA A 478 -18.85 -37.81 4.68
N MET A 479 -18.72 -36.94 5.68
CA MET A 479 -19.66 -35.84 5.94
C MET A 479 -18.89 -34.54 6.17
N MET A 480 -19.50 -33.42 5.79
CA MET A 480 -18.99 -32.08 6.06
C MET A 480 -19.96 -31.31 6.93
N LYS A 481 -19.40 -30.46 7.80
CA LYS A 481 -20.13 -29.58 8.68
C LYS A 481 -19.78 -28.14 8.36
N ASP A 482 -20.78 -27.40 7.86
CA ASP A 482 -20.75 -25.96 7.73
C ASP A 482 -21.62 -25.33 8.84
N GLU A 483 -22.82 -24.86 8.50
CA GLU A 483 -23.89 -24.55 9.45
C GLU A 483 -24.60 -25.83 9.93
N THR A 484 -24.66 -26.86 9.07
CA THR A 484 -25.30 -28.16 9.35
C THR A 484 -24.45 -29.32 8.82
N ILE A 485 -24.63 -30.51 9.38
CA ILE A 485 -23.93 -31.70 8.88
C ILE A 485 -24.65 -32.25 7.64
N HIS A 486 -23.91 -32.48 6.56
CA HIS A 486 -24.41 -33.13 5.34
C HIS A 486 -23.47 -34.25 4.87
N ILE A 487 -24.05 -35.29 4.25
CA ILE A 487 -23.29 -36.41 3.69
C ILE A 487 -22.69 -35.97 2.36
N LEU A 488 -21.37 -36.04 2.24
CA LEU A 488 -20.65 -35.86 0.98
C LEU A 488 -20.73 -37.14 0.15
N GLU A 489 -20.36 -38.26 0.77
CA GLU A 489 -20.29 -39.56 0.12
C GLU A 489 -20.74 -40.66 1.09
N ASP A 490 -21.52 -41.59 0.59
CA ASP A 490 -21.95 -42.79 1.30
C ASP A 490 -21.31 -44.04 0.71
N ASN A 491 -21.07 -45.03 1.58
CA ASN A 491 -20.41 -46.29 1.23
C ASN A 491 -19.01 -46.09 0.61
N VAL A 492 -18.19 -45.22 1.21
CA VAL A 492 -16.79 -45.00 0.82
C VAL A 492 -16.02 -46.33 0.87
N GLN A 493 -15.53 -46.81 -0.28
CA GLN A 493 -14.78 -48.06 -0.37
C GLN A 493 -13.28 -47.88 -0.62
N SER A 494 -12.87 -46.66 -0.97
CA SER A 494 -11.48 -46.32 -1.24
C SER A 494 -11.17 -44.91 -0.72
N ILE A 495 -10.12 -44.82 0.09
CA ILE A 495 -9.60 -43.57 0.64
C ILE A 495 -9.02 -42.70 -0.47
N GLU A 496 -8.33 -43.33 -1.43
CA GLU A 496 -7.78 -42.66 -2.61
C GLU A 496 -8.90 -42.04 -3.46
N ALA A 497 -9.97 -42.79 -3.73
CA ALA A 497 -11.11 -42.29 -4.50
C ALA A 497 -11.86 -41.15 -3.78
N LEU A 498 -12.05 -41.26 -2.46
CA LEU A 498 -12.65 -40.20 -1.64
C LEU A 498 -11.84 -38.90 -1.75
N LEU A 499 -10.51 -39.01 -1.70
CA LEU A 499 -9.63 -37.85 -1.78
C LEU A 499 -9.64 -37.20 -3.17
N GLU A 500 -9.65 -38.00 -4.23
CA GLU A 500 -9.75 -37.50 -5.61
C GLU A 500 -11.08 -36.77 -5.85
N ALA A 501 -12.18 -37.29 -5.28
CA ALA A 501 -13.50 -36.68 -5.41
C ALA A 501 -13.69 -35.44 -4.52
N HIS A 502 -13.07 -35.44 -3.34
CA HIS A 502 -13.27 -34.44 -2.30
C HIS A 502 -11.93 -33.99 -1.69
N PRO A 503 -11.12 -33.20 -2.44
CA PRO A 503 -9.77 -32.80 -2.00
C PRO A 503 -9.74 -31.90 -0.75
N ASP A 504 -10.86 -31.22 -0.45
CA ASP A 504 -11.01 -30.36 0.73
C ASP A 504 -11.41 -31.15 1.99
N PHE A 505 -11.81 -32.42 1.84
CA PHE A 505 -12.16 -33.27 2.96
C PHE A 505 -10.89 -33.72 3.70
N ASN A 506 -10.90 -33.61 5.03
CA ASN A 506 -9.76 -34.03 5.83
C ASN A 506 -9.68 -35.56 5.92
N ILE A 507 -8.89 -36.16 5.04
CA ILE A 507 -8.81 -37.63 4.88
C ILE A 507 -8.21 -38.34 6.09
N GLU A 508 -7.53 -37.62 6.99
CA GLU A 508 -7.09 -38.17 8.28
C GLU A 508 -8.22 -38.52 9.23
N THR A 509 -9.43 -38.03 8.97
CA THR A 509 -10.63 -38.50 9.66
C THR A 509 -10.96 -39.94 9.26
N ALA A 510 -10.57 -40.40 8.07
CA ALA A 510 -10.91 -41.72 7.57
C ALA A 510 -9.97 -42.82 8.05
N THR A 511 -10.38 -44.08 7.85
CA THR A 511 -9.58 -45.27 8.20
C THR A 511 -9.49 -46.25 7.04
N ARG A 512 -8.27 -46.74 6.76
CA ARG A 512 -8.04 -47.78 5.73
C ARG A 512 -8.59 -49.16 6.11
N GLU A 513 -9.09 -49.33 7.33
CA GLU A 513 -9.76 -50.58 7.72
C GLU A 513 -10.96 -50.90 6.81
N ILE A 514 -11.63 -49.89 6.22
CA ILE A 514 -12.73 -50.10 5.26
C ILE A 514 -12.29 -50.83 3.98
N GLU A 515 -11.01 -50.73 3.61
CA GLU A 515 -10.45 -51.34 2.39
C GLU A 515 -9.93 -52.76 2.66
N THR A 516 -9.57 -53.05 3.91
CA THR A 516 -8.79 -54.24 4.28
C THR A 516 -9.59 -55.25 5.11
N VAL A 517 -10.56 -54.79 5.91
CA VAL A 517 -11.33 -55.63 6.82
C VAL A 517 -12.61 -56.09 6.13
N GLN A 518 -12.71 -57.39 5.89
CA GLN A 518 -13.89 -58.02 5.33
C GLN A 518 -14.73 -58.67 6.41
N LEU A 519 -16.00 -58.27 6.52
CA LEU A 519 -16.90 -58.87 7.48
C LEU A 519 -17.64 -60.07 6.91
N LYS A 520 -17.81 -61.07 7.76
CA LYS A 520 -18.53 -62.32 7.45
C LYS A 520 -19.82 -62.37 8.23
N LYS A 521 -20.84 -62.94 7.59
CA LYS A 521 -22.14 -63.14 8.23
C LYS A 521 -22.05 -64.28 9.27
N LEU A 522 -22.45 -64.00 10.50
CA LEU A 522 -22.67 -64.97 11.56
C LEU A 522 -24.09 -65.53 11.47
N SER A 523 -24.21 -66.84 11.63
CA SER A 523 -25.51 -67.53 11.69
C SER A 523 -26.12 -67.39 13.10
N GLU A 524 -27.45 -67.52 13.19
CA GLU A 524 -28.17 -67.53 14.47
C GLU A 524 -27.71 -68.69 15.39
N GLU A 525 -27.26 -69.79 14.79
CA GLU A 525 -26.71 -70.94 15.51
C GLU A 525 -25.40 -70.57 16.23
N ILE A 526 -24.48 -69.86 15.55
CA ILE A 526 -23.25 -69.35 16.17
C ILE A 526 -23.57 -68.35 17.29
N GLN A 527 -24.55 -67.47 17.10
CA GLN A 527 -24.98 -66.54 18.14
C GLN A 527 -25.51 -67.27 19.38
N THR A 528 -26.24 -68.38 19.18
CA THR A 528 -26.72 -69.24 20.28
C THR A 528 -25.55 -69.89 21.01
N TYR A 529 -24.56 -70.43 20.27
CA TYR A 529 -23.36 -71.01 20.87
C TYR A 529 -22.53 -70.01 21.66
N ILE A 530 -22.44 -68.76 21.18
CA ILE A 530 -21.77 -67.68 21.91
C ILE A 530 -22.42 -67.47 23.29
N LEU A 531 -23.76 -67.42 23.37
CA LEU A 531 -24.47 -67.23 24.63
C LEU A 531 -24.33 -68.43 25.57
N GLU A 532 -24.37 -69.65 25.02
CA GLU A 532 -24.14 -70.89 25.78
C GLU A 532 -22.72 -70.94 26.37
N ASP A 533 -21.70 -70.62 25.58
CA ASP A 533 -20.30 -70.59 26.01
C ASP A 533 -20.06 -69.49 27.06
N MET A 534 -20.64 -68.30 26.88
CA MET A 534 -20.60 -67.22 27.87
C MET A 534 -21.20 -67.64 29.22
N TYR A 535 -22.27 -68.43 29.22
CA TYR A 535 -22.81 -69.03 30.45
C TYR A 535 -21.85 -70.05 31.07
N GLN A 536 -21.29 -70.95 30.27
CA GLN A 536 -20.33 -71.97 30.75
C GLN A 536 -19.07 -71.33 31.36
N GLN A 537 -18.62 -70.19 30.81
CA GLN A 537 -17.49 -69.42 31.34
C GLN A 537 -17.87 -68.51 32.52
N GLY A 538 -19.12 -68.57 33.00
CA GLY A 538 -19.60 -67.80 34.15
C GLY A 538 -19.69 -66.29 33.90
N LYS A 539 -19.76 -65.87 32.63
CA LYS A 539 -19.94 -64.46 32.23
C LYS A 539 -21.40 -64.04 32.23
N LEU A 540 -22.31 -64.99 32.01
CA LEU A 540 -23.76 -64.76 32.05
C LEU A 540 -24.43 -65.69 33.06
N ASN A 541 -25.58 -65.28 33.59
CA ASN A 541 -26.35 -66.09 34.55
C ASN A 541 -27.13 -67.24 33.88
N HIS A 542 -27.74 -66.99 32.71
CA HIS A 542 -28.42 -68.00 31.89
C HIS A 542 -28.62 -67.48 30.45
N PRO A 543 -28.37 -68.28 29.39
CA PRO A 543 -28.43 -67.81 27.99
C PRO A 543 -29.77 -67.20 27.59
N SER A 544 -30.89 -67.79 28.04
CA SER A 544 -32.25 -67.33 27.68
C SER A 544 -32.63 -65.93 28.17
N ASN A 545 -31.85 -65.34 29.08
CA ASN A 545 -32.12 -64.02 29.63
C ASN A 545 -31.46 -62.90 28.80
N TYR A 546 -30.68 -63.26 27.80
CA TYR A 546 -29.85 -62.34 27.05
C TYR A 546 -30.03 -62.55 25.55
N THR A 547 -29.92 -61.45 24.79
CA THR A 547 -29.84 -61.49 23.33
C THR A 547 -28.57 -60.78 22.87
N ILE A 548 -28.08 -61.14 21.69
CA ILE A 548 -27.00 -60.40 21.03
C ILE A 548 -27.66 -59.28 20.23
N GLU A 549 -27.40 -58.03 20.62
CA GLU A 549 -27.97 -56.83 19.96
C GLU A 549 -27.12 -56.33 18.79
N TYR A 550 -25.81 -56.52 18.88
CA TYR A 550 -24.85 -56.19 17.83
C TYR A 550 -23.87 -57.35 17.68
N SER A 551 -23.44 -57.62 16.45
CA SER A 551 -22.34 -58.55 16.20
C SER A 551 -21.57 -58.16 14.94
N SER A 552 -20.26 -58.41 14.95
CA SER A 552 -19.36 -58.18 13.81
C SER A 552 -18.23 -59.20 13.82
N PHE A 553 -17.93 -59.78 12.66
CA PHE A 553 -16.94 -60.85 12.52
C PHE A 553 -16.03 -60.60 11.32
N ASP A 554 -14.72 -60.46 11.54
CA ASP A 554 -13.71 -60.23 10.49
C ASP A 554 -13.07 -61.53 9.95
N GLY A 555 -13.49 -62.69 10.46
CA GLY A 555 -12.86 -63.98 10.17
C GLY A 555 -11.95 -64.51 11.28
N LYS A 556 -11.48 -63.66 12.20
CA LYS A 556 -10.60 -63.99 13.33
C LYS A 556 -11.17 -63.59 14.68
N TYR A 557 -11.89 -62.48 14.76
CA TYR A 557 -12.46 -61.91 15.96
C TYR A 557 -13.95 -61.64 15.76
N ILE A 558 -14.76 -62.01 16.76
CA ILE A 558 -16.19 -61.71 16.81
C ILE A 558 -16.40 -60.69 17.93
N SER A 559 -16.76 -59.45 17.60
CA SER A 559 -17.30 -58.51 18.58
C SER A 559 -18.81 -58.66 18.67
N PHE A 560 -19.37 -58.55 19.86
CA PHE A 560 -20.81 -58.60 20.08
C PHE A 560 -21.24 -57.83 21.34
N LEU A 561 -22.39 -57.16 21.24
CA LEU A 561 -23.05 -56.48 22.34
C LEU A 561 -24.17 -57.35 22.88
N VAL A 562 -24.16 -57.61 24.17
CA VAL A 562 -25.23 -58.34 24.85
C VAL A 562 -26.29 -57.35 25.35
N SER A 563 -27.54 -57.78 25.46
CA SER A 563 -28.68 -56.95 25.91
C SER A 563 -28.56 -56.42 27.35
N ASN A 564 -27.50 -56.78 28.09
CA ASN A 564 -27.14 -56.16 29.37
C ASN A 564 -26.28 -54.89 29.20
N GLY A 565 -25.94 -54.51 27.96
CA GLY A 565 -25.13 -53.34 27.62
C GLY A 565 -23.63 -53.60 27.56
N GLU A 566 -23.17 -54.84 27.79
CA GLU A 566 -21.73 -55.15 27.79
C GLU A 566 -21.27 -55.67 26.42
N GLU A 567 -20.15 -55.12 25.93
CA GLU A 567 -19.49 -55.54 24.70
C GLU A 567 -18.35 -56.52 25.00
N TYR A 568 -18.34 -57.63 24.26
CA TYR A 568 -17.37 -58.70 24.39
C TYR A 568 -16.74 -59.02 23.03
N VAL A 569 -15.53 -59.58 23.06
CA VAL A 569 -14.81 -60.00 21.85
C VAL A 569 -14.31 -61.43 22.01
N TYR A 570 -14.74 -62.30 21.10
CA TYR A 570 -14.20 -63.65 20.93
C TYR A 570 -13.06 -63.66 19.93
N LYS A 571 -12.01 -64.42 20.24
CA LYS A 571 -11.06 -64.90 19.24
C LYS A 571 -11.52 -66.25 18.70
N VAL A 572 -11.57 -66.36 17.39
CA VAL A 572 -11.89 -67.56 16.63
C VAL A 572 -10.59 -68.23 16.19
N GLU A 573 -10.45 -69.52 16.44
CA GLU A 573 -9.31 -70.31 16.00
C GLU A 573 -9.75 -71.40 15.02
N ASP A 574 -9.11 -71.43 13.85
CA ASP A 574 -9.25 -72.51 12.89
C ASP A 574 -8.28 -73.63 13.24
N THR A 575 -8.84 -74.83 13.46
CA THR A 575 -8.07 -76.06 13.66
C THR A 575 -8.28 -77.01 12.48
N SER A 576 -7.45 -78.04 12.36
CA SER A 576 -7.62 -79.12 11.36
C SER A 576 -8.95 -79.90 11.47
N PHE A 577 -9.75 -79.66 12.51
CA PHE A 577 -11.03 -80.33 12.77
C PHE A 577 -12.24 -79.37 12.71
N GLY A 578 -12.02 -78.09 12.43
CA GLY A 578 -13.07 -77.06 12.36
C GLY A 578 -12.72 -75.77 13.10
N THR A 579 -13.65 -74.82 13.05
CA THR A 579 -13.57 -73.50 13.66
C THR A 579 -14.18 -73.53 15.07
N TYR A 580 -13.47 -73.04 16.09
CA TYR A 580 -13.96 -73.00 17.47
C TYR A 580 -13.77 -71.62 18.12
N LEU A 581 -14.66 -71.28 19.06
CA LEU A 581 -14.54 -70.11 19.94
C LEU A 581 -13.45 -70.39 20.98
N ALA A 582 -12.35 -69.64 20.98
CA ALA A 582 -11.16 -69.97 21.76
C ALA A 582 -11.06 -69.17 23.08
N THR A 583 -11.29 -67.87 23.03
CA THR A 583 -11.12 -66.98 24.20
C THR A 583 -12.04 -65.78 24.08
N VAL A 584 -12.73 -65.43 25.18
CA VAL A 584 -13.55 -64.22 25.28
C VAL A 584 -12.98 -63.23 26.29
N TYR A 585 -12.97 -61.97 25.91
CA TYR A 585 -12.67 -60.85 26.81
C TYR A 585 -13.76 -59.80 26.72
N ASP A 586 -13.93 -59.03 27.80
CA ASP A 586 -14.55 -57.71 27.70
C ASP A 586 -13.75 -56.85 26.69
N LYS A 587 -14.43 -55.87 26.10
CA LYS A 587 -13.85 -54.97 25.09
C LYS A 587 -12.51 -54.38 25.53
N GLU A 588 -12.41 -53.83 26.73
CA GLU A 588 -11.19 -53.15 27.20
C GLU A 588 -10.02 -54.11 27.37
N LYS A 589 -10.27 -55.35 27.80
CA LYS A 589 -9.25 -56.39 27.89
C LYS A 589 -8.89 -56.96 26.53
N ALA A 590 -9.83 -57.07 25.59
CA ALA A 590 -9.56 -57.47 24.22
C ALA A 590 -8.62 -56.49 23.52
N ILE A 591 -8.94 -55.18 23.56
CA ILE A 591 -8.11 -54.10 22.99
C ILE A 591 -6.69 -54.12 23.56
N ARG A 592 -6.53 -54.38 24.87
CA ARG A 592 -5.20 -54.46 25.50
C ARG A 592 -4.41 -55.70 25.13
N ASN A 593 -5.08 -56.83 24.90
CA ASN A 593 -4.42 -58.12 24.69
C ASN A 593 -4.17 -58.45 23.21
N TRP A 594 -4.98 -57.90 22.30
CA TRP A 594 -4.92 -58.20 20.88
C TRP A 594 -4.62 -56.94 20.08
N SER A 595 -3.33 -56.70 19.81
CA SER A 595 -2.86 -55.52 19.09
C SER A 595 -3.29 -55.45 17.63
N ASP A 596 -3.73 -56.58 17.06
CA ASP A 596 -4.19 -56.71 15.68
C ASP A 596 -5.72 -56.78 15.57
N LEU A 597 -6.45 -56.50 16.65
CA LEU A 597 -7.91 -56.43 16.66
C LEU A 597 -8.37 -55.20 15.86
N PRO A 598 -9.13 -55.36 14.76
CA PRO A 598 -9.60 -54.22 13.98
C PRO A 598 -10.55 -53.35 14.80
N LYS A 599 -10.41 -52.03 14.69
CA LYS A 599 -11.28 -51.09 15.40
C LYS A 599 -12.69 -51.11 14.84
N ILE A 600 -12.86 -51.30 13.53
CA ILE A 600 -14.18 -51.20 12.89
C ILE A 600 -15.14 -52.33 13.25
N ILE A 601 -14.67 -53.43 13.85
CA ILE A 601 -15.57 -54.48 14.34
C ILE A 601 -16.13 -54.17 15.73
N LEU A 602 -15.51 -53.25 16.46
CA LEU A 602 -15.97 -52.81 17.77
C LEU A 602 -16.98 -51.67 17.63
N LEU A 603 -17.79 -51.46 18.66
CA LEU A 603 -18.56 -50.23 18.78
C LEU A 603 -17.65 -49.12 19.34
N GLN A 604 -17.86 -47.88 18.90
CA GLN A 604 -17.26 -46.74 19.58
C GLN A 604 -18.09 -46.40 20.82
N ASP A 605 -17.43 -46.13 21.93
CA ASP A 605 -18.14 -45.69 23.14
C ASP A 605 -18.78 -44.33 22.88
N LYS A 606 -20.08 -44.22 23.20
CA LYS A 606 -20.81 -42.96 23.13
C LYS A 606 -20.26 -42.02 24.23
N PRO A 607 -20.02 -40.72 23.91
CA PRO A 607 -19.50 -39.74 24.87
C PRO A 607 -20.34 -39.55 26.14
#